data_AF-A0A6M4BF85-F1
#
_entry.id   AF-A0A6M4BF85-F1
#
_cell.length_a   1.000
_cell.length_b   1.000
_cell.length_c   1.000
_cell.angle_alpha   90.00
_cell.angle_beta   90.00
_cell.angle_gamma   90.00
#
_symmetry.space_group_name_H-M   'P 1'
#
loop_
_entity.id
_entity.type
_entity.pdbx_description
1 polymer ?
#
loop_
_entity_poly.entity_id
_entity_poly.type
_entity_poly.pdbx_seq_one_letter_code
_entity_poly.pdbx_strand_id
1 'polypeptide(L)'
;ETLIGTPDPSPPDIVIKERKGDKMLVYIPEAKNVNGPVSMYRIVVSIELFQQGYIADTLGDYTYATDQRLPYYITAELDPDDIKTDFIIGDKRTYNGFYNAPLPLTNDIDVSLGVVSEKNHVKKIRYADSTKKIILNINEPEEVSPLVVALGAAIAIGVVLLLIGVGLLIILRKKIQLARMQRGSQSMPLSLSEPCIEIENSGFMQDEDVRIDYYGNLK
;
A
#
# COMPACT_ATOMS: atom_id res chain seq x y z
N GLU A 1 -56.34 -5.25 20.22
CA GLU A 1 -55.73 -5.80 19.00
C GLU A 1 -54.23 -5.58 19.08
N THR A 2 -53.42 -6.59 18.77
CA THR A 2 -51.97 -6.50 18.94
C THR A 2 -51.35 -5.79 17.73
N LEU A 3 -50.85 -4.58 17.94
CA LEU A 3 -50.06 -3.84 16.95
C LEU A 3 -48.79 -4.62 16.61
N ILE A 4 -48.43 -4.70 15.33
CA ILE A 4 -47.16 -5.32 14.94
C ILE A 4 -45.98 -4.43 15.33
N GLY A 5 -44.93 -5.06 15.86
CA GLY A 5 -43.66 -4.39 16.15
C GLY A 5 -42.76 -4.30 14.92
N THR A 6 -41.64 -3.60 15.05
CA THR A 6 -40.55 -3.68 14.06
C THR A 6 -40.05 -5.13 13.99
N PRO A 7 -39.77 -5.68 12.80
CA PRO A 7 -39.26 -7.04 12.71
C PRO A 7 -38.04 -7.26 13.61
N ASP A 8 -38.00 -8.38 14.33
CA ASP A 8 -36.90 -8.73 15.24
C ASP A 8 -36.79 -10.26 15.34
N PRO A 9 -35.60 -10.88 15.32
CA PRO A 9 -34.25 -10.29 15.24
C PRO A 9 -33.93 -9.57 13.92
N SER A 10 -32.74 -8.95 13.83
CA SER A 10 -32.21 -8.43 12.56
C SER A 10 -32.22 -9.53 11.48
N PRO A 11 -32.61 -9.21 10.24
CA PRO A 11 -32.49 -10.13 9.13
C PRO A 11 -31.05 -10.63 8.97
N PRO A 12 -30.85 -11.89 8.52
CA PRO A 12 -29.55 -12.42 8.16
C PRO A 12 -29.00 -11.76 6.89
N ASP A 13 -27.67 -11.77 6.76
CA ASP A 13 -26.98 -11.26 5.57
C ASP A 13 -27.18 -12.18 4.35
N ILE A 14 -27.21 -11.60 3.16
CA ILE A 14 -27.34 -12.33 1.89
C ILE A 14 -26.01 -13.02 1.56
N VAL A 15 -26.08 -14.30 1.20
CA VAL A 15 -24.89 -15.07 0.84
C VAL A 15 -24.64 -14.98 -0.65
N ILE A 16 -23.55 -14.31 -1.05
CA ILE A 16 -23.14 -14.21 -2.45
C ILE A 16 -22.50 -15.53 -2.87
N LYS A 17 -23.09 -16.22 -3.86
CA LYS A 17 -22.58 -17.50 -4.38
C LYS A 17 -21.63 -17.30 -5.55
N GLU A 18 -22.03 -16.49 -6.52
CA GLU A 18 -21.26 -16.28 -7.74
C GLU A 18 -21.52 -14.88 -8.31
N ARG A 19 -20.51 -14.28 -8.93
CA ARG A 19 -20.64 -13.05 -9.69
C ARG A 19 -20.13 -13.25 -11.11
N LYS A 20 -20.97 -12.92 -12.11
CA LYS A 20 -20.67 -13.00 -13.53
C LYS A 20 -21.02 -11.68 -14.21
N GLY A 21 -20.03 -10.78 -14.29
CA GLY A 21 -20.17 -9.49 -14.96
C GLY A 21 -21.27 -8.61 -14.33
N ASP A 22 -22.37 -8.43 -15.06
CA ASP A 22 -23.53 -7.64 -14.69
C ASP A 22 -24.57 -8.41 -13.85
N LYS A 23 -24.30 -9.68 -13.52
CA LYS A 23 -25.19 -10.56 -12.74
C LYS A 23 -24.51 -11.12 -11.50
N MET A 24 -25.30 -11.29 -10.45
CA MET A 24 -24.86 -11.90 -9.19
C MET A 24 -25.87 -12.95 -8.72
N LEU A 25 -25.41 -14.17 -8.53
CA LEU A 25 -26.17 -15.27 -7.95
C LEU A 25 -26.04 -15.20 -6.43
N VAL A 26 -27.17 -15.10 -5.74
CA VAL A 26 -27.23 -14.99 -4.28
C VAL A 26 -28.17 -16.01 -3.68
N TYR A 27 -27.86 -16.44 -2.47
CA TYR A 27 -28.75 -17.23 -1.63
C TYR A 27 -29.29 -16.36 -0.51
N ILE A 28 -30.60 -16.36 -0.35
CA ILE A 28 -31.32 -15.53 0.62
C ILE A 28 -31.72 -16.43 1.80
N PRO A 29 -31.07 -16.30 2.97
CA PRO A 29 -31.47 -17.06 4.14
C PRO A 29 -32.84 -16.62 4.66
N GLU A 30 -33.63 -17.59 5.13
CA GLU A 30 -34.93 -17.34 5.74
C GLU A 30 -34.77 -16.53 7.03
N ALA A 31 -35.48 -15.41 7.13
CA ALA A 31 -35.48 -14.56 8.30
C ALA A 31 -36.57 -14.97 9.28
N LYS A 32 -36.31 -14.77 10.57
CA LYS A 32 -37.28 -14.98 11.65
C LYS A 32 -37.79 -13.63 12.11
N ASN A 33 -39.10 -13.54 12.37
CA ASN A 33 -39.71 -12.36 12.96
C ASN A 33 -40.60 -12.76 14.15
N VAL A 34 -40.27 -12.27 15.33
CA VAL A 34 -41.01 -12.49 16.58
C VAL A 34 -42.17 -11.48 16.72
N ASN A 35 -42.06 -10.32 16.09
CA ASN A 35 -42.96 -9.18 16.26
C ASN A 35 -44.09 -9.12 15.20
N GLY A 36 -44.17 -10.11 14.31
CA GLY A 36 -45.17 -10.19 13.26
C GLY A 36 -44.85 -11.25 12.21
N PRO A 37 -45.70 -11.41 11.18
CA PRO A 37 -45.38 -12.27 10.05
C PRO A 37 -44.21 -11.71 9.23
N VAL A 38 -43.51 -12.59 8.51
CA VAL A 38 -42.63 -12.18 7.41
C VAL A 38 -43.48 -12.18 6.15
N SER A 39 -43.85 -11.00 5.69
CA SER A 39 -44.73 -10.85 4.53
C SER A 39 -43.94 -10.82 3.23
N MET A 40 -42.82 -10.08 3.19
CA MET A 40 -41.97 -9.96 2.00
C MET A 40 -40.50 -9.79 2.38
N TYR A 41 -39.62 -10.18 1.47
CA TYR A 41 -38.19 -9.93 1.51
C TYR A 41 -37.84 -8.85 0.49
N ARG A 42 -37.20 -7.77 0.95
CA ARG A 42 -36.77 -6.66 0.12
C ARG A 42 -35.26 -6.73 -0.06
N ILE A 43 -34.79 -6.71 -1.30
CA ILE A 43 -33.35 -6.77 -1.60
C ILE A 43 -32.88 -5.39 -2.03
N VAL A 44 -31.84 -4.92 -1.37
CA VAL A 44 -31.25 -3.60 -1.59
C VAL A 44 -29.85 -3.79 -2.13
N VAL A 45 -29.55 -3.12 -3.24
CA VAL A 45 -28.21 -3.07 -3.81
C VAL A 45 -27.63 -1.70 -3.51
N SER A 46 -26.46 -1.65 -2.88
CA SER A 46 -25.68 -0.43 -2.65
C SER A 46 -24.35 -0.53 -3.40
N ILE A 47 -24.01 0.53 -4.12
CA ILE A 47 -22.76 0.69 -4.85
C ILE A 47 -21.86 1.58 -4.00
N GLU A 48 -21.01 0.96 -3.20
CA GLU A 48 -20.22 1.62 -2.16
C GLU A 48 -18.88 2.14 -2.69
N LEU A 49 -18.89 3.18 -3.53
CA LEU A 49 -17.64 3.84 -3.93
C LEU A 49 -16.86 4.47 -2.75
N PHE A 50 -17.52 4.67 -1.59
CA PHE A 50 -16.94 5.33 -0.41
C PHE A 50 -17.36 4.70 0.94
N GLN A 51 -17.77 3.42 1.00
CA GLN A 51 -18.26 2.76 2.23
C GLN A 51 -19.41 3.48 2.95
N GLN A 52 -20.18 4.28 2.21
CA GLN A 52 -21.39 4.91 2.73
C GLN A 52 -22.52 3.90 2.55
N GLY A 53 -23.04 3.36 3.66
CA GLY A 53 -24.25 2.55 3.64
C GLY A 53 -25.45 3.31 3.06
N TYR A 54 -26.58 2.62 2.89
CA TYR A 54 -27.80 3.25 2.37
C TYR A 54 -28.64 3.91 3.48
N ILE A 55 -29.45 4.88 3.07
CA ILE A 55 -30.43 5.53 3.95
C ILE A 55 -31.80 4.91 3.66
N ALA A 56 -32.41 4.30 4.67
CA ALA A 56 -33.68 3.57 4.52
C ALA A 56 -34.85 4.47 4.07
N ASP A 57 -34.84 5.75 4.41
CA ASP A 57 -35.94 6.69 4.12
C ASP A 57 -35.97 7.17 2.67
N THR A 58 -34.83 7.14 1.98
CA THR A 58 -34.67 7.57 0.58
C THR A 58 -34.62 6.39 -0.38
N LEU A 59 -34.89 5.18 0.12
CA LEU A 59 -34.88 3.97 -0.67
C LEU A 59 -36.03 3.96 -1.68
N GLY A 60 -35.70 3.71 -2.94
CA GLY A 60 -36.67 3.65 -4.02
C GLY A 60 -36.25 2.65 -5.10
N ASP A 61 -37.03 2.63 -6.18
CA ASP A 61 -36.72 1.85 -7.37
C ASP A 61 -35.45 2.38 -8.08
N TYR A 62 -34.87 1.55 -8.95
CA TYR A 62 -33.67 1.89 -9.72
C TYR A 62 -33.81 3.21 -10.49
N THR A 63 -34.98 3.48 -11.07
CA THR A 63 -35.25 4.72 -11.82
C THR A 63 -35.15 5.94 -10.90
N TYR A 64 -35.79 5.87 -9.74
CA TYR A 64 -35.76 6.94 -8.74
C TYR A 64 -34.34 7.18 -8.22
N ALA A 65 -33.60 6.10 -7.92
CA ALA A 65 -32.22 6.19 -7.48
C ALA A 65 -31.32 6.84 -8.55
N THR A 66 -31.54 6.51 -9.82
CA THR A 66 -30.79 7.10 -10.94
C THR A 66 -31.08 8.60 -11.08
N ASP A 67 -32.35 9.00 -11.01
CA ASP A 67 -32.77 10.40 -11.11
C ASP A 67 -32.22 11.23 -9.95
N GLN A 68 -32.24 10.68 -8.73
CA GLN A 68 -31.72 11.32 -7.52
C GLN A 68 -30.21 11.14 -7.32
N ARG A 69 -29.53 10.43 -8.24
CA ARG A 69 -28.10 10.07 -8.15
C ARG A 69 -27.72 9.40 -6.83
N LEU A 70 -28.60 8.53 -6.33
CA LEU A 70 -28.37 7.74 -5.13
C LEU A 70 -27.54 6.50 -5.49
N PRO A 71 -26.54 6.14 -4.66
CA PRO A 71 -25.70 4.96 -4.89
C PRO A 71 -26.39 3.65 -4.48
N TYR A 72 -27.68 3.67 -4.12
CA TYR A 72 -28.41 2.50 -3.66
C TYR A 72 -29.83 2.48 -4.23
N TYR A 73 -30.36 1.28 -4.43
CA TYR A 73 -31.71 1.07 -4.95
C TYR A 73 -32.29 -0.27 -4.49
N ILE A 74 -33.61 -0.38 -4.53
CA ILE A 74 -34.32 -1.63 -4.32
C ILE A 74 -34.33 -2.39 -5.64
N THR A 75 -33.81 -3.62 -5.63
CA THR A 75 -33.69 -4.44 -6.85
C THR A 75 -34.84 -5.43 -6.99
N ALA A 76 -35.43 -5.87 -5.87
CA ALA A 76 -36.53 -6.79 -5.85
C ALA A 76 -37.26 -6.77 -4.50
N GLU A 77 -38.55 -7.08 -4.55
CA GLU A 77 -39.30 -7.59 -3.41
C GLU A 77 -39.82 -8.99 -3.77
N LEU A 78 -39.55 -9.95 -2.89
CA LEU A 78 -39.83 -11.37 -3.08
C LEU A 78 -40.78 -11.88 -1.99
N ASP A 79 -41.64 -12.81 -2.36
CA ASP A 79 -42.47 -13.51 -1.40
C ASP A 79 -41.65 -14.56 -0.63
N PRO A 80 -42.06 -14.96 0.59
CA PRO A 80 -41.35 -15.95 1.39
C PRO A 80 -41.18 -17.33 0.71
N ASP A 81 -42.00 -17.64 -0.28
CA ASP A 81 -41.87 -18.88 -1.05
C ASP A 81 -40.80 -18.80 -2.14
N ASP A 82 -40.51 -17.61 -2.66
CA ASP A 82 -39.54 -17.40 -3.75
C ASP A 82 -38.08 -17.44 -3.27
N ILE A 83 -37.85 -17.20 -1.98
CA ILE A 83 -36.51 -17.22 -1.38
C ILE A 83 -35.94 -18.64 -1.18
N LYS A 84 -36.73 -19.69 -1.42
CA LYS A 84 -36.29 -21.09 -1.29
C LYS A 84 -35.26 -21.48 -2.37
N THR A 85 -35.20 -20.72 -3.45
CA THR A 85 -34.26 -20.92 -4.57
C THR A 85 -33.26 -19.78 -4.65
N ASP A 86 -32.13 -20.04 -5.31
CA ASP A 86 -31.13 -19.00 -5.56
C ASP A 86 -31.72 -17.87 -6.43
N PHE A 87 -31.43 -16.64 -6.03
CA PHE A 87 -31.89 -15.44 -6.71
C PHE A 87 -30.77 -14.83 -7.56
N ILE A 88 -31.11 -14.27 -8.72
CA ILE A 88 -30.15 -13.62 -9.61
C ILE A 88 -30.43 -12.11 -9.59
N ILE A 89 -29.49 -11.35 -9.05
CA ILE A 89 -29.48 -9.89 -9.12
C ILE A 89 -28.91 -9.48 -10.49
N GLY A 90 -29.53 -8.50 -11.16
CA GLY A 90 -29.12 -8.01 -12.47
C GLY A 90 -29.73 -8.75 -13.67
N ASP A 91 -30.82 -9.49 -13.47
CA ASP A 91 -31.45 -10.27 -14.54
C ASP A 91 -32.40 -9.46 -15.45
N LYS A 92 -32.57 -8.16 -15.18
CA LYS A 92 -33.40 -7.20 -15.94
C LYS A 92 -34.90 -7.50 -15.87
N ARG A 93 -35.34 -8.28 -14.89
CA ARG A 93 -36.77 -8.53 -14.62
C ARG A 93 -37.30 -7.59 -13.56
N THR A 94 -38.62 -7.57 -13.40
CA THR A 94 -39.30 -6.75 -12.39
C THR A 94 -39.93 -7.67 -11.36
N TYR A 95 -39.68 -7.40 -10.09
CA TYR A 95 -40.17 -8.16 -8.94
C TYR A 95 -40.99 -7.26 -8.03
N ASN A 96 -42.30 -7.54 -7.93
CA ASN A 96 -43.26 -6.75 -7.17
C ASN A 96 -43.15 -5.23 -7.40
N GLY A 97 -42.92 -4.82 -8.67
CA GLY A 97 -42.81 -3.42 -9.07
C GLY A 97 -41.40 -2.81 -9.04
N PHE A 98 -40.39 -3.55 -8.57
CA PHE A 98 -38.99 -3.09 -8.56
C PHE A 98 -38.20 -3.68 -9.72
N TYR A 99 -37.48 -2.83 -10.46
CA TYR A 99 -36.67 -3.27 -11.60
C TYR A 99 -35.30 -3.77 -11.16
N ASN A 100 -35.01 -5.05 -11.44
CA ASN A 100 -33.73 -5.69 -11.15
C ASN A 100 -32.67 -5.30 -12.18
N ALA A 101 -32.17 -4.07 -12.05
CA ALA A 101 -31.23 -3.46 -12.98
C ALA A 101 -29.89 -4.23 -13.04
N PRO A 102 -29.25 -4.29 -14.23
CA PRO A 102 -27.96 -4.95 -14.37
C PRO A 102 -26.92 -4.29 -13.47
N LEU A 103 -26.12 -5.11 -12.79
CA LEU A 103 -25.11 -4.60 -11.87
C LEU A 103 -23.97 -3.91 -12.64
N PRO A 104 -23.43 -2.80 -12.12
CA PRO A 104 -22.25 -2.18 -12.71
C PRO A 104 -21.03 -3.10 -12.55
N LEU A 105 -20.07 -2.98 -13.47
CA LEU A 105 -18.83 -3.78 -13.52
C LEU A 105 -17.81 -3.43 -12.41
N THR A 106 -18.24 -2.78 -11.32
CA THR A 106 -17.40 -2.50 -10.15
C THR A 106 -17.46 -3.65 -9.15
N ASN A 107 -16.42 -3.77 -8.33
CA ASN A 107 -16.37 -4.72 -7.20
C ASN A 107 -17.01 -4.14 -5.93
N ASP A 108 -17.24 -2.83 -5.87
CA ASP A 108 -17.77 -2.13 -4.70
C ASP A 108 -19.29 -2.21 -4.65
N ILE A 109 -19.84 -3.42 -4.61
CA ILE A 109 -21.27 -3.66 -4.49
C ILE A 109 -21.54 -4.43 -3.21
N ASP A 110 -22.45 -3.88 -2.42
CA ASP A 110 -23.01 -4.48 -1.24
C ASP A 110 -24.48 -4.82 -1.48
N VAL A 111 -24.94 -5.92 -0.88
CA VAL A 111 -26.33 -6.37 -1.01
C VAL A 111 -26.87 -6.64 0.39
N SER A 112 -27.94 -5.94 0.74
CA SER A 112 -28.55 -6.00 2.06
C SER A 112 -29.97 -6.57 1.98
N LEU A 113 -30.36 -7.36 2.99
CA LEU A 113 -31.70 -7.92 3.11
C LEU A 113 -32.60 -7.06 3.98
N GLY A 114 -33.80 -6.76 3.51
CA GLY A 114 -34.89 -6.18 4.26
C GLY A 114 -36.00 -7.19 4.51
N VAL A 115 -36.53 -7.22 5.72
CA VAL A 115 -37.74 -7.98 6.07
C VAL A 115 -38.88 -7.01 6.24
N VAL A 116 -39.95 -7.26 5.49
CA VAL A 116 -41.20 -6.50 5.55
C VAL A 116 -42.23 -7.34 6.31
N SER A 117 -42.75 -6.76 7.39
CA SER A 117 -43.89 -7.30 8.14
C SER A 117 -45.10 -6.42 7.88
N GLU A 118 -46.13 -7.00 7.28
CA GLU A 118 -47.40 -6.32 7.02
C GLU A 118 -48.56 -7.08 7.69
N LYS A 119 -49.34 -6.35 8.49
CA LYS A 119 -50.56 -6.87 9.12
C LYS A 119 -51.55 -5.72 9.34
N ASN A 120 -52.81 -5.94 8.99
CA ASN A 120 -53.90 -4.96 9.18
C ASN A 120 -53.55 -3.56 8.64
N HIS A 121 -52.99 -3.51 7.43
CA HIS A 121 -52.54 -2.27 6.75
C HIS A 121 -51.41 -1.50 7.45
N VAL A 122 -50.79 -2.06 8.49
CA VAL A 122 -49.56 -1.52 9.07
C VAL A 122 -48.39 -2.25 8.44
N LYS A 123 -47.48 -1.51 7.81
CA LYS A 123 -46.23 -2.02 7.23
C LYS A 123 -45.05 -1.58 8.12
N LYS A 124 -44.23 -2.53 8.54
CA LYS A 124 -42.98 -2.30 9.27
C LYS A 124 -41.87 -3.02 8.55
N ILE A 125 -40.72 -2.34 8.39
CA ILE A 125 -39.57 -2.88 7.66
C ILE A 125 -38.37 -2.79 8.58
N ARG A 126 -37.56 -3.84 8.58
CA ARG A 126 -36.22 -3.82 9.16
C ARG A 126 -35.24 -4.35 8.14
N TYR A 127 -34.10 -3.71 8.05
CA TYR A 127 -33.01 -4.21 7.24
C TYR A 127 -31.95 -4.89 8.08
N ALA A 128 -31.19 -5.79 7.47
CA ALA A 128 -30.00 -6.36 8.05
C ALA A 128 -29.07 -5.23 8.48
N ASP A 129 -28.57 -5.31 9.71
CA ASP A 129 -27.49 -4.44 10.15
C ASP A 129 -26.28 -4.76 9.27
N SER A 130 -26.04 -3.94 8.23
CA SER A 130 -24.89 -4.09 7.35
C SER A 130 -23.65 -4.18 8.24
N THR A 131 -23.02 -5.36 8.26
CA THR A 131 -21.81 -5.63 9.05
C THR A 131 -20.62 -4.78 8.61
N LYS A 132 -20.77 -4.00 7.55
CA LYS A 132 -19.96 -2.81 7.26
C LYS A 132 -20.32 -1.71 8.25
N LYS A 133 -19.88 -1.94 9.48
CA LYS A 133 -19.53 -0.92 10.47
C LYS A 133 -18.98 0.26 9.68
N ILE A 134 -19.57 1.45 9.82
CA ILE A 134 -18.92 2.69 9.39
C ILE A 134 -17.59 2.69 10.14
N ILE A 135 -16.52 2.24 9.49
CA ILE A 135 -15.18 2.36 10.03
C ILE A 135 -14.87 3.83 9.83
N LEU A 136 -15.27 4.66 10.79
CA LEU A 136 -14.49 5.83 11.10
C LEU A 136 -13.09 5.30 11.37
N ASN A 137 -12.26 5.41 10.34
CA ASN A 137 -10.89 4.97 10.19
C ASN A 137 -10.05 5.19 11.46
N ILE A 138 -10.16 4.29 12.44
CA ILE A 138 -9.28 4.17 13.58
C ILE A 138 -9.31 2.68 14.00
N ASN A 139 -8.29 1.94 13.59
CA ASN A 139 -7.89 0.62 14.10
C ASN A 139 -8.63 -0.63 13.58
N GLU A 140 -8.54 -0.89 12.27
CA GLU A 140 -8.36 -2.28 11.84
C GLU A 140 -6.92 -2.44 11.36
N PRO A 141 -6.19 -3.48 11.80
CA PRO A 141 -4.90 -3.79 11.23
C PRO A 141 -5.18 -4.22 9.78
N GLU A 142 -4.84 -3.36 8.81
CA GLU A 142 -4.69 -3.79 7.43
C GLU A 142 -3.88 -5.08 7.46
N GLU A 143 -4.41 -6.16 6.86
CA GLU A 143 -3.60 -7.33 6.56
C GLU A 143 -2.57 -6.91 5.51
N VAL A 144 -1.50 -6.28 5.99
CA VAL A 144 -0.40 -5.82 5.18
C VAL A 144 0.21 -7.06 4.52
N SER A 145 0.04 -7.14 3.22
CA SER A 145 0.57 -8.25 2.42
C SER A 145 2.05 -8.46 2.76
N PRO A 146 2.52 -9.70 2.93
CA PRO A 146 3.89 -9.98 3.37
C PRO A 146 4.96 -9.35 2.46
N LEU A 147 4.62 -9.10 1.20
CA LEU A 147 5.44 -8.36 0.24
C LEU A 147 5.68 -6.89 0.65
N VAL A 148 4.66 -6.20 1.15
CA VAL A 148 4.75 -4.79 1.57
C VAL A 148 5.64 -4.67 2.81
N VAL A 149 5.49 -5.60 3.76
CA VAL A 149 6.34 -5.68 4.95
C VAL A 149 7.79 -5.95 4.58
N ALA A 150 8.03 -6.90 3.67
CA ALA A 150 9.37 -7.22 3.18
C ALA A 150 10.02 -6.03 2.45
N LEU A 151 9.24 -5.31 1.63
CA LEU A 151 9.72 -4.14 0.91
C LEU A 151 10.07 -2.99 1.87
N GLY A 152 9.23 -2.74 2.88
CA GLY A 152 9.48 -1.74 3.91
C GLY A 152 10.74 -2.02 4.71
N ALA A 153 10.96 -3.28 5.11
CA ALA A 153 12.17 -3.70 5.81
C ALA A 153 13.43 -3.53 4.94
N ALA A 154 13.35 -3.89 3.65
CA ALA A 154 14.48 -3.75 2.72
C ALA A 154 14.88 -2.27 2.53
N ILE A 155 13.91 -1.37 2.42
CA ILE A 155 14.17 0.07 2.29
C ILE A 155 14.83 0.61 3.56
N ALA A 156 14.33 0.25 4.74
CA ALA A 156 14.90 0.69 6.01
C ALA A 156 16.38 0.27 6.17
N ILE A 157 16.70 -0.98 5.84
CA ILE A 157 18.08 -1.50 5.87
C ILE A 157 18.96 -0.77 4.84
N GLY A 158 18.45 -0.52 3.64
CA GLY A 158 19.16 0.20 2.58
C GLY A 158 19.55 1.62 3.00
N VAL A 159 18.64 2.36 3.66
CA VAL A 159 18.91 3.72 4.15
C VAL A 159 20.01 3.71 5.22
N VAL A 160 19.99 2.76 6.15
CA VAL A 160 21.01 2.65 7.20
C VAL A 160 22.40 2.36 6.61
N LEU A 161 22.48 1.43 5.65
CA LEU A 161 23.75 1.12 4.97
C LEU A 161 24.30 2.31 4.19
N LEU A 162 23.43 3.10 3.56
CA LEU A 162 23.82 4.31 2.84
C LEU A 162 24.42 5.35 3.79
N LEU A 163 23.80 5.59 4.95
CA LEU A 163 24.32 6.51 5.96
C LEU A 163 25.69 6.10 6.49
N ILE A 164 25.91 4.80 6.74
CA ILE A 164 27.21 4.26 7.16
C ILE A 164 28.25 4.45 6.04
N GLY A 165 27.89 4.15 4.78
CA GLY A 165 28.76 4.34 3.63
C GLY A 165 29.19 5.80 3.46
N VAL A 166 28.25 6.74 3.56
CA VAL A 166 28.54 8.18 3.51
C VAL A 166 29.45 8.60 4.67
N GLY A 167 29.20 8.10 5.88
CA GLY A 167 30.06 8.34 7.05
C GLY A 167 31.50 7.86 6.82
N LEU A 168 31.68 6.65 6.30
CA LEU A 168 32.99 6.09 5.95
C LEU A 168 33.69 6.92 4.87
N LEU A 169 32.96 7.34 3.82
CA LEU A 169 33.52 8.20 2.77
C LEU A 169 34.00 9.55 3.34
N ILE A 170 33.26 10.16 4.27
CA ILE A 170 33.67 11.40 4.94
C ILE A 170 34.92 11.17 5.79
N ILE A 171 34.99 10.08 6.55
CA ILE A 171 36.17 9.73 7.38
C ILE A 171 37.38 9.47 6.50
N LEU A 172 37.23 8.71 5.40
CA LEU A 172 38.30 8.42 4.46
C LEU A 172 38.79 9.70 3.76
N ARG A 173 37.88 10.58 3.31
CA ARG A 173 38.24 11.90 2.77
C ARG A 173 39.03 12.72 3.80
N LYS A 174 38.58 12.78 5.06
CA LYS A 174 39.31 13.48 6.13
C LYS A 174 40.69 12.87 6.40
N LYS A 175 40.79 11.53 6.49
CA LYS A 175 42.08 10.84 6.68
C LYS A 175 43.04 11.08 5.51
N ILE A 176 42.57 11.03 4.27
CA ILE A 176 43.40 11.32 3.09
C ILE A 176 43.88 12.78 3.11
N GLN A 177 43.02 13.74 3.48
CA GLN A 177 43.41 15.15 3.61
C GLN A 177 44.44 15.37 4.73
N LEU A 178 44.25 14.74 5.90
CA LEU A 178 45.20 14.80 7.02
C LEU A 178 46.54 14.13 6.67
N ALA A 179 46.51 12.98 5.99
CA ALA A 179 47.72 12.31 5.51
C ALA A 179 48.45 13.13 4.43
N ARG A 180 47.73 13.88 3.59
CA ARG A 180 48.31 14.86 2.66
C ARG A 180 48.96 16.02 3.40
N MET A 181 48.35 16.55 4.46
CA MET A 181 48.94 17.60 5.30
C MET A 181 50.20 17.10 6.04
N GLN A 182 50.19 15.86 6.56
CA GLN A 182 51.35 15.25 7.20
C GLN A 182 52.48 14.94 6.19
N ARG A 183 52.15 14.51 4.96
CA ARG A 183 53.13 14.34 3.87
C ARG A 183 53.68 15.66 3.34
N GLY A 184 52.93 16.76 3.41
CA GLY A 184 53.41 18.11 3.11
C GLY A 184 54.45 18.63 4.12
N SER A 185 54.46 18.11 5.36
CA SER A 185 55.51 18.40 6.35
C SER A 185 56.77 17.52 6.16
N GLN A 186 56.69 16.46 5.36
CA GLN A 186 57.83 15.63 4.96
C GLN A 186 58.22 15.85 3.49
N SER A 187 58.02 17.06 2.96
CA SER A 187 58.91 17.52 1.90
C SER A 187 60.28 17.70 2.54
N MET A 188 61.09 16.65 2.54
CA MET A 188 62.53 16.79 2.68
C MET A 188 62.94 17.84 1.63
N PRO A 189 63.42 19.03 2.03
CA PRO A 189 64.00 19.91 1.05
C PRO A 189 65.17 19.13 0.46
N LEU A 190 65.08 18.80 -0.82
CA LEU A 190 66.26 18.46 -1.61
C LEU A 190 67.09 19.74 -1.73
N SER A 191 67.73 20.16 -0.63
CA SER A 191 68.91 21.01 -0.69
C SER A 191 70.09 20.11 -1.07
N LEU A 192 70.08 19.63 -2.32
CA LEU A 192 71.26 19.08 -2.94
C LEU A 192 72.06 20.28 -3.46
N SER A 193 72.89 20.84 -2.59
CA SER A 193 73.94 21.76 -2.98
C SER A 193 75.00 21.71 -1.89
N GLU A 194 75.74 20.60 -1.86
CA GLU A 194 77.11 20.63 -1.35
C GLU A 194 77.89 21.64 -2.23
N PRO A 195 78.77 22.46 -1.63
CA PRO A 195 79.49 23.49 -2.36
C PRO A 195 80.36 22.84 -3.43
N CYS A 196 80.26 23.35 -4.65
CA CYS A 196 81.18 23.01 -5.74
C CYS A 196 82.60 23.29 -5.27
N ILE A 197 83.34 22.24 -4.94
CA ILE A 197 84.78 22.32 -4.77
C ILE A 197 85.37 22.43 -6.18
N GLU A 198 85.90 23.61 -6.50
CA GLU A 198 86.78 23.76 -7.66
C GLU A 198 88.05 22.97 -7.37
N ILE A 199 88.15 21.77 -7.93
CA ILE A 199 89.42 21.05 -8.00
C ILE A 199 90.22 21.74 -9.10
N GLU A 200 91.04 22.73 -8.71
CA GLU A 200 92.04 23.30 -9.59
C GLU A 200 92.96 22.18 -10.09
N ASN A 201 92.94 21.98 -11.41
CA ASN A 201 93.85 21.12 -12.14
C ASN A 201 95.23 21.80 -12.14
N SER A 202 95.96 21.63 -11.04
CA SER A 202 97.38 21.95 -10.96
C SER A 202 98.12 20.99 -11.90
N GLY A 203 98.35 21.49 -13.11
CA GLY A 203 99.07 20.80 -14.15
C GLY A 203 100.39 20.25 -13.64
N PHE A 204 100.61 18.97 -13.97
CA PHE A 204 101.89 18.25 -13.97
C PHE A 204 103.09 19.20 -14.09
N MET A 205 103.76 19.48 -12.96
CA MET A 205 105.16 19.86 -13.01
C MET A 205 105.94 18.59 -13.25
N GLN A 206 106.38 18.43 -14.50
CA GLN A 206 107.42 17.50 -14.86
C GLN A 206 108.71 18.04 -14.25
N ASP A 207 108.99 17.70 -12.99
CA ASP A 207 110.33 17.86 -12.45
C ASP A 207 111.24 17.00 -13.32
N GLU A 208 112.13 17.64 -14.06
CA GLU A 208 113.20 16.93 -14.77
C GLU A 208 114.01 16.16 -13.73
N ASP A 209 113.91 14.83 -13.76
CA ASP A 209 114.78 13.95 -12.99
C ASP A 209 116.24 14.27 -13.33
N VAL A 210 116.89 14.98 -12.41
CA VAL A 210 118.34 15.18 -12.40
C VAL A 210 119.00 13.81 -12.46
N ARG A 211 119.66 13.48 -13.57
CA ARG A 211 120.47 12.26 -13.69
C ARG A 211 121.48 12.20 -12.54
N ILE A 212 121.29 11.26 -11.63
CA ILE A 212 122.29 10.93 -10.61
C ILE A 212 123.32 10.02 -11.26
N ASP A 213 124.55 10.54 -11.43
CA ASP A 213 125.68 9.79 -11.98
C ASP A 213 126.36 8.95 -10.89
N TYR A 214 126.09 7.65 -10.86
CA TYR A 214 126.51 6.73 -9.79
C TYR A 214 127.99 6.29 -9.88
N TYR A 215 128.78 6.80 -10.83
CA TYR A 215 130.20 6.42 -10.99
C TYR A 215 131.18 7.61 -10.91
N GLY A 216 130.73 8.76 -10.41
CA GLY A 216 131.47 10.01 -10.48
C GLY A 216 132.82 10.07 -9.76
N ASN A 217 133.05 9.35 -8.65
CA ASN A 217 134.32 9.47 -7.92
C ASN A 217 134.71 8.22 -7.11
N LEU A 218 134.85 7.07 -7.79
CA LEU A 218 135.82 6.09 -7.32
C LEU A 218 137.22 6.65 -7.54
N LYS A 219 137.83 7.20 -6.49
CA LYS A 219 139.28 7.21 -6.29
C LYS A 219 139.66 7.35 -4.82
#